data_AF-A0A1V6G7T3-F1
#
_entry.id   AF-A0A1V6G7T3-F1
#
_cell.length_a   1.000
_cell.length_b   1.000
_cell.length_c   1.000
_cell.angle_alpha   90.00
_cell.angle_beta   90.00
_cell.angle_gamma   90.00
#
_symmetry.space_group_name_H-M   'P 1'
#
loop_
_entity.id
_entity.type
_entity.pdbx_description
1 polymer ?
#
loop_
_entity_poly.entity_id
_entity_poly.type
_entity_poly.pdbx_seq_one_letter_code
_entity_poly.pdbx_strand_id
1 'polypeptide(L)'
;MRKQQTAIGLAQVCKSRCIAWERHEYCVVCQEYCPYHAIIEVERNGVMCPIVDADKCRGCGACESQCPALPIAIVVNGRARQPVLAHPSPQL
;
A
#
# COMPACT_ATOMS: atom_id res chain seq x y z
N MET A 1 24.19 5.22 8.77
CA MET A 1 23.57 4.84 7.48
C MET A 1 22.04 4.87 7.62
N ARG A 2 21.36 5.99 7.29
CA ARG A 2 19.89 6.11 7.40
C ARG A 2 19.21 5.49 6.16
N LYS A 3 18.99 4.18 6.17
CA LYS A 3 18.37 3.40 5.07
C LYS A 3 16.84 3.59 4.90
N GLN A 4 16.21 4.50 5.63
CA GLN A 4 14.74 4.50 5.80
C GLN A 4 13.99 5.66 5.12
N GLN A 5 14.65 6.50 4.31
CA GLN A 5 14.04 7.75 3.82
C GLN A 5 13.82 7.84 2.32
N THR A 6 14.21 6.83 1.53
CA THR A 6 14.02 6.87 0.08
C THR A 6 12.85 5.98 -0.32
N ALA A 7 11.76 6.58 -0.80
CA ALA A 7 10.71 5.84 -1.48
C ALA A 7 11.24 5.34 -2.83
N ILE A 8 11.25 4.02 -3.02
CA ILE A 8 11.74 3.36 -4.24
C ILE A 8 10.59 3.30 -5.27
N GLY A 9 9.36 3.22 -4.79
CA GLY A 9 8.16 3.16 -5.61
C GLY A 9 6.90 3.57 -4.85
N LEU A 10 5.75 3.40 -5.50
CA LEU A 10 4.43 3.60 -4.92
C LEU A 10 3.56 2.39 -5.24
N ALA A 11 2.98 1.79 -4.21
CA ALA A 11 1.98 0.75 -4.38
C ALA A 11 0.66 1.35 -4.88
N GLN A 12 -0.02 0.65 -5.78
CA GLN A 12 -1.36 0.99 -6.28
C GLN A 12 -2.26 -0.23 -6.22
N VAL A 13 -3.44 -0.06 -5.63
CA VAL A 13 -4.49 -1.07 -5.60
C VAL A 13 -5.34 -0.96 -6.86
N CYS A 14 -5.35 -2.03 -7.66
CA CYS A 14 -6.29 -2.24 -8.74
C CYS A 14 -7.62 -2.76 -8.17
N LYS A 15 -8.59 -1.85 -8.05
CA LYS A 15 -9.90 -2.13 -7.41
C LYS A 15 -10.63 -3.30 -8.07
N SER A 16 -10.63 -3.39 -9.40
CA SER A 16 -11.28 -4.48 -10.14
C SER A 16 -10.64 -5.86 -9.96
N ARG A 17 -9.44 -5.94 -9.36
CA ARG A 17 -8.77 -7.21 -9.05
C ARG A 17 -8.77 -7.53 -7.56
N CYS A 18 -8.96 -6.53 -6.71
CA CYS A 18 -8.89 -6.71 -5.27
C CYS A 18 -10.14 -7.43 -4.78
N ILE A 19 -9.96 -8.49 -4.00
CA ILE A 19 -11.04 -9.30 -3.44
C ILE A 19 -11.99 -8.46 -2.57
N ALA A 20 -11.45 -7.51 -1.78
CA ALA A 20 -12.27 -6.59 -0.99
C ALA A 20 -13.07 -5.61 -1.85
N TRP A 21 -12.46 -5.06 -2.91
CA TRP A 21 -13.13 -4.08 -3.78
C TRP A 21 -14.11 -4.72 -4.77
N GLU A 22 -13.75 -5.84 -5.38
CA GLU A 22 -14.50 -6.49 -6.47
C GLU A 22 -15.52 -7.50 -5.94
N ARG A 23 -15.12 -8.33 -4.96
CA ARG A 23 -15.97 -9.42 -4.44
C ARG A 23 -16.69 -9.06 -3.16
N HIS A 24 -16.39 -7.90 -2.56
CA HIS A 24 -16.90 -7.51 -1.25
C HIS A 24 -16.60 -8.58 -0.19
N GLU A 25 -15.39 -9.13 -0.23
CA GLU A 25 -14.90 -10.12 0.74
C GLU A 25 -13.77 -9.50 1.58
N TYR A 26 -13.80 -9.70 2.89
CA TYR A 26 -12.80 -9.11 3.79
C TYR A 26 -11.39 -9.62 3.48
N CYS A 27 -10.45 -8.70 3.22
CA CYS A 27 -9.06 -9.02 2.93
C CYS A 27 -8.12 -7.93 3.46
N VAL A 28 -7.27 -8.29 4.43
CA VAL A 28 -6.34 -7.38 5.12
C VAL A 28 -4.86 -7.72 4.91
N VAL A 29 -4.56 -8.69 4.03
CA VAL A 29 -3.19 -9.19 3.85
C VAL A 29 -2.20 -8.09 3.48
N CYS A 30 -2.57 -7.18 2.57
CA CYS A 30 -1.69 -6.09 2.18
C CYS A 30 -1.39 -5.12 3.34
N GLN A 31 -2.30 -4.95 4.29
CA GLN A 31 -2.15 -4.11 5.47
C GLN A 31 -1.27 -4.76 6.54
N GLU A 32 -1.51 -6.03 6.85
CA GLU A 32 -0.70 -6.75 7.85
C GLU A 32 0.78 -6.86 7.43
N TYR A 33 1.03 -7.02 6.13
CA TYR A 33 2.39 -7.10 5.60
C TYR A 33 3.02 -5.76 5.28
N CYS A 34 2.34 -4.62 5.53
CA CYS A 34 2.91 -3.31 5.31
C CYS A 34 3.71 -2.83 6.54
N PRO A 35 5.05 -2.89 6.54
CA PRO A 35 5.86 -2.48 7.71
C PRO A 35 5.84 -0.97 7.98
N TYR A 36 5.22 -0.19 7.08
CA TYR A 36 5.14 1.27 7.17
C TYR A 36 3.74 1.78 7.45
N HIS A 37 2.76 0.88 7.66
CA HIS A 37 1.35 1.21 7.84
C HIS A 37 0.85 2.20 6.77
N ALA A 38 1.28 1.97 5.53
CA ALA A 38 0.93 2.77 4.37
C ALA A 38 -0.33 2.27 3.67
N ILE A 39 -0.94 1.19 4.15
CA ILE A 39 -2.26 0.74 3.69
C ILE A 39 -3.27 1.20 4.74
N ILE A 40 -4.21 2.02 4.30
CA ILE A 40 -5.37 2.46 5.07
C ILE A 40 -6.62 1.79 4.51
N GLU A 41 -7.68 1.74 5.29
CA GLU A 41 -8.92 1.06 4.93
C GLU A 41 -10.04 2.08 4.76
N VAL A 42 -10.87 1.86 3.74
CA VAL A 42 -12.10 2.64 3.53
C VAL A 42 -13.27 1.69 3.41
N GLU A 43 -14.36 2.02 4.09
CA GLU A 43 -15.58 1.23 3.98
C GLU A 43 -16.21 1.43 2.58
N ARG A 44 -16.48 0.31 1.91
CA ARG A 44 -17.23 0.28 0.66
C ARG A 44 -18.17 -0.93 0.68
N ASN A 45 -19.46 -0.68 0.47
CA ASN A 45 -20.48 -1.73 0.43
C ASN A 45 -20.47 -2.65 1.68
N GLY A 46 -20.17 -2.09 2.85
CA GLY A 46 -20.09 -2.82 4.12
C GLY A 46 -18.78 -3.60 4.33
N VAL A 47 -17.77 -3.40 3.48
CA VAL A 47 -16.47 -4.09 3.56
C VAL A 47 -15.32 -3.09 3.59
N MET A 48 -14.36 -3.32 4.48
CA MET A 48 -13.14 -2.53 4.56
C MET A 48 -12.23 -2.84 3.37
N CYS A 49 -12.01 -1.85 2.52
CA CYS A 49 -11.24 -1.97 1.30
C CYS A 49 -9.90 -1.23 1.42
N PRO A 50 -8.77 -1.84 1.01
CA PRO A 50 -7.47 -1.22 1.17
C PRO A 50 -7.25 -0.09 0.15
N ILE A 51 -6.64 1.00 0.62
CA ILE A 51 -6.10 2.10 -0.17
C ILE A 51 -4.69 2.46 0.31
N VAL A 52 -3.85 2.95 -0.61
CA VAL A 52 -2.44 3.24 -0.30
C VAL A 52 -2.27 4.71 0.06
N ASP A 53 -1.76 4.97 1.26
CA ASP A 53 -1.23 6.25 1.70
C ASP A 53 0.13 6.49 1.03
N ALA A 54 0.14 7.40 0.06
CA ALA A 54 1.30 7.67 -0.77
C ALA A 54 2.44 8.37 0.00
N ASP A 55 2.15 9.01 1.13
CA ASP A 55 3.16 9.70 1.96
C ASP A 55 3.93 8.71 2.84
N LYS A 56 3.29 7.63 3.26
CA LYS A 56 3.92 6.55 4.04
C LYS A 56 4.51 5.45 3.15
N CYS A 57 3.98 5.27 1.95
CA CYS A 57 4.40 4.18 1.08
C CYS A 57 5.84 4.38 0.60
N ARG A 58 6.70 3.40 0.89
CA ARG A 58 8.09 3.38 0.39
C ARG A 58 8.30 2.52 -0.85
N GLY A 59 7.25 1.82 -1.31
CA GLY A 59 7.34 0.92 -2.46
C GLY A 59 8.25 -0.28 -2.24
N CYS A 60 8.20 -0.91 -1.06
CA CYS A 60 9.06 -2.06 -0.73
C CYS A 60 8.62 -3.39 -1.36
N GLY A 61 7.43 -3.47 -1.95
CA GLY A 61 6.92 -4.69 -2.59
C GLY A 61 6.27 -5.73 -1.67
N ALA A 62 6.32 -5.56 -0.34
CA ALA A 62 5.77 -6.56 0.59
C ALA A 62 4.27 -6.84 0.35
N CYS A 63 3.47 -5.80 0.15
CA CYS A 63 2.04 -5.93 -0.13
C CYS A 63 1.72 -6.61 -1.47
N GLU A 64 2.53 -6.39 -2.50
CA GLU A 64 2.40 -7.02 -3.83
C GLU A 64 2.74 -8.51 -3.76
N SER A 65 3.84 -8.86 -3.09
CA SER A 65 4.29 -10.24 -2.93
C SER A 65 3.34 -11.12 -2.14
N GLN A 66 2.54 -10.54 -1.24
CA GLN A 66 1.66 -11.28 -0.34
C GLN A 66 0.20 -11.23 -0.78
N CYS A 67 -0.11 -10.51 -1.86
CA CYS A 67 -1.48 -10.38 -2.32
C CYS A 67 -2.06 -11.74 -2.75
N PRO A 68 -3.15 -12.23 -2.14
CA PRO A 68 -3.74 -13.51 -2.50
C PRO A 68 -4.62 -13.44 -3.76
N ALA A 69 -4.86 -12.24 -4.31
CA ALA A 69 -5.69 -12.06 -5.50
C ALA A 69 -4.99 -12.61 -6.75
N LEU A 70 -5.76 -13.26 -7.60
CA LEU A 70 -5.33 -13.77 -8.91
C LEU A 70 -6.25 -13.17 -9.98
N PRO A 71 -5.79 -12.21 -10.81
CA PRO A 71 -4.44 -11.64 -10.85
C PRO A 71 -4.15 -10.70 -9.67
N ILE A 72 -2.86 -10.45 -9.39
CA ILE A 72 -2.40 -9.60 -8.27
C ILE A 72 -3.10 -8.24 -8.28
N ALA A 73 -3.69 -7.89 -7.14
CA ALA A 73 -4.52 -6.69 -7.01
C ALA A 73 -3.76 -5.44 -6.57
N ILE A 74 -2.56 -5.57 -6.01
CA ILE A 74 -1.75 -4.43 -5.59
C ILE A 74 -0.36 -4.55 -6.22
N VAL A 75 0.04 -3.53 -6.96
CA VAL A 75 1.29 -3.52 -7.72
C VAL A 75 2.16 -2.35 -7.31
N VAL A 76 3.48 -2.54 -7.26
CA VAL A 76 4.41 -1.45 -6.97
C VAL A 76 5.00 -0.90 -8.26
N ASN A 77 4.72 0.37 -8.52
CA ASN A 77 5.30 1.08 -9.66
C ASN A 77 6.46 1.95 -9.19
N GLY A 78 7.50 2.08 -10.03
CA GLY A 78 8.60 3.02 -9.79
C GLY A 78 8.07 4.45 -9.73
N ARG A 79 8.46 5.21 -8.70
CA ARG A 79 8.11 6.63 -8.59
C ARG A 79 9.10 7.43 -9.45
N ALA A 80 8.60 8.20 -10.41
CA ALA A 80 9.41 9.29 -10.96
C ALA A 80 9.79 10.21 -9.78
N ARG A 81 11.09 10.55 -9.65
CA ARG A 81 11.69 11.30 -8.53
C ARG A 81 10.69 12.22 -7.84
N GLN A 82 10.22 11.82 -6.67
CA GLN A 82 9.55 12.79 -5.82
C GLN A 82 10.59 13.66 -5.12
N PRO A 83 10.33 14.98 -4.97
CA PRO A 83 11.06 15.79 -4.03
C PRO A 83 10.82 15.23 -2.62
N VAL A 84 11.89 15.20 -1.84
CA VAL A 84 12.00 14.70 -0.46
C VAL A 84 10.68 14.80 0.32
N LEU A 85 10.21 13.66 0.87
CA LEU A 85 9.02 13.56 1.71
C LEU A 85 8.94 14.73 2.70
N ALA A 86 7.86 15.51 2.64
CA ALA A 86 7.71 16.78 3.36
C ALA A 86 7.47 16.65 4.88
N HIS A 87 7.47 15.43 5.42
CA HIS A 87 7.18 15.21 6.84
C HIS A 87 8.37 14.54 7.54
N PRO A 88 9.10 15.27 8.41
CA PRO A 88 10.03 14.63 9.32
C PRO A 88 9.23 13.73 10.26
N SER A 89 9.68 12.49 10.45
CA SER A 89 9.16 11.60 11.49
C SER A 89 9.12 12.36 12.83
N PRO A 90 8.05 12.28 13.63
CA PRO A 90 8.09 12.80 14.99
C PRO A 90 9.19 12.05 15.73
N GLN A 91 10.25 12.77 16.06
CA GLN A 91 11.33 12.29 16.90
C GLN A 91 10.76 12.25 18.32
N LEU A 92 10.49 11.05 18.83
CA LEU A 92 10.57 10.80 20.26
C LEU A 92 12.05 10.68 20.64
#